data_AF-A0A3D0D0M5-F1
#
_entry.id   AF-A0A3D0D0M5-F1
#
_cell.length_a   1.000
_cell.length_b   1.000
_cell.length_c   1.000
_cell.angle_alpha   90.00
_cell.angle_beta   90.00
_cell.angle_gamma   90.00
#
_symmetry.space_group_name_H-M   'P 1'
#
loop_
_entity.id
_entity.type
_entity.pdbx_description
1 polymer ?
#
loop_
_entity_poly.entity_id
_entity_poly.type
_entity_poly.pdbx_seq_one_letter_code
_entity_poly.pdbx_strand_id
1 'polypeptide(L)'
;SAPAPAASRPVTGRAPATAPLSQFVARYNLGDRDYDVNFVVEAPNTEFLGECGVAVSEVLDNETPQRVTALEIWLFDKDDIRTVTKVLLSAYATSDETIRSRLAPKGELVEAREGETVELETVSLRVQAHLREVAYGWEPEYPEKSYFEHVVIELIPIQKSAGGRRTIEF
;
A
#
# COMPACT_ATOMS: atom_id res chain seq x y z
N SER A 1 -16.19 29.22 46.48
CA SER A 1 -16.59 28.07 45.66
C SER A 1 -15.39 27.50 44.95
N ALA A 2 -15.05 26.23 45.19
CA ALA A 2 -14.03 25.49 44.46
C ALA A 2 -14.69 24.72 43.29
N PRO A 3 -14.01 24.48 42.16
CA PRO A 3 -14.54 23.63 41.10
C PRO A 3 -14.28 22.15 41.41
N ALA A 4 -15.24 21.29 41.07
CA ALA A 4 -15.15 19.84 41.17
C ALA A 4 -14.21 19.25 40.08
N PRO A 5 -13.56 18.09 40.31
CA PRO A 5 -12.71 17.46 39.32
C PRO A 5 -13.55 16.76 38.24
N ALA A 6 -13.21 16.99 36.98
CA ALA A 6 -13.78 16.27 35.84
C ALA A 6 -13.17 14.85 35.76
N ALA A 7 -14.04 13.84 35.73
CA ALA A 7 -13.65 12.45 35.53
C ALA A 7 -13.12 12.24 34.10
N SER A 8 -11.89 11.75 33.97
CA SER A 8 -11.30 11.34 32.69
C SER A 8 -11.90 10.01 32.22
N ARG A 9 -12.45 9.99 31.01
CA ARG A 9 -12.86 8.75 30.33
C ARG A 9 -11.60 8.01 29.86
N PRO A 10 -11.53 6.67 29.95
CA PRO A 10 -10.44 5.93 29.35
C PRO A 10 -10.57 5.99 27.83
N VAL A 11 -9.53 6.52 27.18
CA VAL A 11 -9.31 6.33 25.74
C VAL A 11 -9.05 4.84 25.53
N THR A 12 -9.91 4.19 24.75
CA THR A 12 -9.77 2.80 24.31
C THR A 12 -8.38 2.58 23.73
N GLY A 13 -7.64 1.65 24.33
CA GLY A 13 -6.26 1.34 23.97
C GLY A 13 -6.14 0.89 22.52
N ARG A 14 -5.31 1.60 21.74
CA ARG A 14 -4.68 1.08 20.54
C ARG A 14 -3.83 -0.10 20.99
N ALA A 15 -4.11 -1.31 20.47
CA ALA A 15 -3.21 -2.45 20.68
C ALA A 15 -1.78 -2.01 20.31
N PRO A 16 -0.72 -2.47 21.02
CA PRO A 16 0.64 -2.11 20.67
C PRO A 16 0.87 -2.56 19.22
N ALA A 17 1.07 -1.60 18.32
CA ALA A 17 1.59 -1.92 17.01
C ALA A 17 2.95 -2.59 17.25
N THR A 18 3.08 -3.83 16.82
CA THR A 18 4.38 -4.49 16.75
C THR A 18 5.32 -3.60 15.93
N ALA A 19 6.58 -3.49 16.38
CA ALA A 19 7.55 -2.62 15.74
C ALA A 19 7.71 -2.98 14.25
N PRO A 20 7.98 -2.00 13.37
CA PRO A 20 8.35 -2.26 11.99
C PRO A 20 9.50 -3.27 11.90
N LEU A 21 9.38 -4.20 10.96
CA LEU A 21 10.47 -5.15 10.65
C LEU A 21 11.57 -4.44 9.85
N SER A 22 11.15 -3.61 8.90
CA SER A 22 11.99 -2.86 7.97
C SER A 22 11.26 -1.61 7.48
N GLN A 23 11.94 -0.81 6.66
CA GLN A 23 11.38 0.34 5.96
C GLN A 23 11.98 0.35 4.55
N PHE A 24 11.14 0.24 3.54
CA PHE A 24 11.54 0.26 2.13
C PHE A 24 10.97 1.47 1.42
N VAL A 25 11.64 1.92 0.35
CA VAL A 25 11.15 3.01 -0.49
C VAL A 25 11.12 2.58 -1.95
N ALA A 26 9.92 2.52 -2.50
CA ALA A 26 9.65 2.30 -3.92
C ALA A 26 9.46 3.65 -4.61
N ARG A 27 10.17 3.86 -5.73
CA ARG A 27 10.07 5.09 -6.54
C ARG A 27 9.74 4.74 -7.99
N TYR A 28 8.58 5.16 -8.45
CA TYR A 28 8.21 5.12 -9.86
C TYR A 28 8.48 6.48 -10.50
N ASN A 29 9.02 6.49 -11.72
CA ASN A 29 9.18 7.68 -12.55
C ASN A 29 8.64 7.41 -13.97
N LEU A 30 8.10 8.44 -14.61
CA LEU A 30 7.60 8.38 -15.98
C LEU A 30 8.67 7.80 -16.92
N GLY A 31 8.24 6.87 -17.77
CA GLY A 31 9.12 6.16 -18.71
C GLY A 31 9.62 4.81 -18.20
N ASP A 32 9.45 4.49 -16.92
CA ASP A 32 9.76 3.17 -16.37
C ASP A 32 8.58 2.19 -16.57
N ARG A 33 8.42 1.71 -17.79
CA ARG A 33 7.33 0.80 -18.17
C ARG A 33 7.40 -0.54 -17.45
N ASP A 34 8.60 -1.09 -17.34
CA ASP A 34 8.83 -2.43 -16.78
C ASP A 34 9.08 -2.35 -15.26
N TYR A 35 8.63 -1.25 -14.64
CA TYR A 35 8.77 -1.02 -13.21
C TYR A 35 8.07 -2.10 -12.41
N ASP A 36 8.88 -2.92 -11.75
CA ASP A 36 8.50 -4.00 -10.85
C ASP A 36 9.62 -4.12 -9.81
N VAL A 37 9.37 -3.61 -8.59
CA VAL A 37 10.31 -3.67 -7.48
C VAL A 37 9.73 -4.49 -6.35
N ASN A 38 10.58 -5.31 -5.72
CA ASN A 38 10.21 -6.11 -4.57
C ASN A 38 11.27 -6.01 -3.46
N PHE A 39 10.82 -6.31 -2.25
CA PHE A 39 11.62 -6.27 -1.04
C PHE A 39 11.32 -7.50 -0.19
N VAL A 40 12.38 -8.16 0.25
CA VAL A 40 12.30 -9.29 1.17
C VAL A 40 11.95 -8.80 2.57
N VAL A 41 10.95 -9.40 3.18
CA VAL A 41 10.54 -9.13 4.56
C VAL A 41 11.14 -10.23 5.45
N GLU A 42 12.04 -9.83 6.36
CA GLU A 42 12.73 -10.75 7.28
C GLU A 42 12.44 -10.39 8.74
N ALA A 43 12.47 -11.40 9.60
CA ALA A 43 12.53 -11.21 11.04
C ALA A 43 13.95 -10.80 11.49
N PRO A 44 14.14 -10.30 12.74
CA PRO A 44 15.45 -9.91 13.24
C PRO A 44 16.51 -11.03 13.25
N ASN A 45 16.08 -12.29 13.22
CA ASN A 45 16.93 -13.48 13.10
C ASN A 45 17.22 -13.87 11.64
N THR A 46 16.97 -12.97 10.67
CA THR A 46 17.11 -13.20 9.22
C THR A 46 16.23 -14.31 8.65
N GLU A 47 15.18 -14.70 9.39
CA GLU A 47 14.18 -15.63 8.89
C GLU A 47 13.29 -14.93 7.86
N PHE A 48 13.18 -15.52 6.67
CA PHE A 48 12.25 -15.07 5.65
C PHE A 48 10.81 -15.15 6.16
N LEU A 49 10.08 -14.04 6.06
CA LEU A 49 8.67 -13.94 6.43
C LEU A 49 7.75 -13.72 5.22
N GLY A 50 8.28 -13.21 4.11
CA GLY A 50 7.49 -12.88 2.94
C GLY A 50 8.17 -11.84 2.06
N GLU A 51 7.40 -11.25 1.15
CA GLU A 51 7.86 -10.22 0.23
C GLU A 51 6.78 -9.17 0.04
N CYS A 52 7.18 -7.94 -0.26
CA CYS A 52 6.24 -6.91 -0.70
C CYS A 52 6.85 -6.09 -1.82
N GLY A 53 6.01 -5.48 -2.64
CA GLY A 53 6.49 -4.78 -3.82
C GLY A 53 5.50 -3.81 -4.42
N VAL A 54 5.98 -3.12 -5.45
CA VAL A 54 5.22 -2.19 -6.27
C VAL A 54 5.53 -2.47 -7.74
N ALA A 55 4.49 -2.59 -8.56
CA ALA A 55 4.64 -2.82 -9.99
C ALA A 55 3.66 -1.98 -10.82
N VAL A 56 3.94 -1.80 -12.11
CA VAL A 56 2.99 -1.21 -13.05
C VAL A 56 1.82 -2.16 -13.27
N SER A 57 0.60 -1.63 -13.10
CA SER A 57 -0.62 -2.41 -13.30
C SER A 57 -1.33 -2.04 -14.61
N GLU A 58 -1.32 -0.77 -15.01
CA GLU A 58 -2.03 -0.30 -16.21
C GLU A 58 -1.38 0.95 -16.83
N VAL A 59 -1.42 1.02 -18.16
CA VAL A 59 -1.03 2.19 -18.96
C VAL A 59 -2.23 2.71 -19.77
N LEU A 60 -2.32 4.02 -19.99
CA LEU A 60 -3.38 4.60 -20.83
C LEU A 60 -3.18 4.30 -22.31
N ASP A 61 -1.92 4.26 -22.73
CA ASP A 61 -1.48 4.14 -24.10
C ASP A 61 -0.14 3.41 -24.18
N ASN A 62 0.27 3.10 -25.40
CA ASN A 62 1.53 2.44 -25.70
C ASN A 62 2.56 3.38 -26.33
N GLU A 63 2.40 4.71 -26.21
CA GLU A 63 3.43 5.63 -26.74
C GLU A 63 4.64 5.68 -25.80
N THR A 64 5.69 6.40 -26.20
CA THR A 64 6.94 6.49 -25.44
C THR A 64 7.18 7.93 -24.99
N PRO A 65 7.27 8.21 -23.68
CA PRO A 65 7.11 7.29 -22.55
C PRO A 65 5.65 6.82 -22.37
N GLN A 66 5.46 5.61 -21.85
CA GLN A 66 4.12 5.11 -21.54
C GLN A 66 3.54 5.82 -20.32
N ARG A 67 2.27 6.21 -20.41
CA ARG A 67 1.55 6.88 -19.32
C ARG A 67 0.92 5.86 -18.40
N VAL A 68 1.62 5.53 -17.32
CA VAL A 68 1.12 4.63 -16.27
C VAL A 68 -0.02 5.30 -15.50
N THR A 69 -1.20 4.69 -15.53
CA THR A 69 -2.40 5.19 -14.84
C THR A 69 -2.73 4.41 -13.57
N ALA A 70 -2.13 3.23 -13.39
CA ALA A 70 -2.27 2.44 -12.18
C ALA A 70 -0.98 1.71 -11.82
N LEU A 71 -0.66 1.74 -10.54
CA LEU A 71 0.36 0.92 -9.90
C LEU A 71 -0.33 -0.13 -9.03
N GLU A 72 0.27 -1.29 -8.83
CA GLU A 72 -0.16 -2.24 -7.82
C GLU A 72 0.86 -2.30 -6.69
N ILE A 73 0.35 -2.35 -5.46
CA ILE A 73 1.12 -2.69 -4.27
C ILE A 73 0.68 -4.09 -3.85
N TRP A 74 1.63 -4.93 -3.48
CA TRP A 74 1.36 -6.32 -3.16
C TRP A 74 2.16 -6.81 -1.96
N LEU A 75 1.62 -7.82 -1.27
CA LEU A 75 2.19 -8.46 -0.10
C LEU A 75 2.01 -9.98 -0.19
N PHE A 76 3.11 -10.70 -0.15
CA PHE A 76 3.20 -12.15 -0.01
C PHE A 76 3.64 -12.52 1.41
N ASP A 77 3.03 -13.55 1.99
CA ASP A 77 3.30 -14.06 3.32
C ASP A 77 3.73 -15.54 3.22
N LYS A 78 4.86 -15.90 3.85
CA LYS A 78 5.34 -17.28 3.75
C LYS A 78 4.41 -18.31 4.42
N ASP A 79 3.64 -17.86 5.41
CA ASP A 79 2.76 -18.71 6.23
C ASP A 79 1.32 -18.71 5.68
N ASP A 80 1.02 -17.80 4.75
CA ASP A 80 -0.21 -17.71 3.97
C ASP A 80 0.16 -17.48 2.50
N ILE A 81 0.28 -18.56 1.73
CA ILE A 81 0.79 -18.60 0.34
C ILE A 81 -0.02 -17.77 -0.69
N ARG A 82 -0.93 -16.91 -0.23
CA ARG A 82 -1.72 -15.99 -1.05
C ARG A 82 -1.05 -14.61 -1.04
N THR A 83 -0.95 -14.02 -2.22
CA THR A 83 -0.59 -12.62 -2.37
C THR A 83 -1.84 -11.75 -2.22
N VAL A 84 -1.78 -10.74 -1.36
CA VAL A 84 -2.78 -9.68 -1.30
C VAL A 84 -2.30 -8.53 -2.16
N THR A 85 -3.18 -8.00 -3.00
CA THR A 85 -2.89 -6.92 -3.93
C THR A 85 -3.91 -5.79 -3.77
N LYS A 86 -3.41 -4.56 -3.82
CA LYS A 86 -4.22 -3.36 -4.01
C LYS A 86 -3.70 -2.58 -5.21
N VAL A 87 -4.61 -2.02 -5.99
CA VAL A 87 -4.27 -1.24 -7.19
C VAL A 87 -4.49 0.23 -6.89
N LEU A 88 -3.41 0.98 -6.90
CA LEU A 88 -3.35 2.43 -6.78
C LEU A 88 -3.67 3.08 -8.12
N LEU A 89 -4.83 3.71 -8.22
CA LEU A 89 -5.33 4.37 -9.41
C LEU A 89 -4.96 5.86 -9.43
N SER A 90 -4.70 6.39 -10.62
CA SER A 90 -4.74 7.83 -10.85
C SER A 90 -6.12 8.40 -10.51
N ALA A 91 -6.19 9.72 -10.27
CA ALA A 91 -7.47 10.38 -10.01
C ALA A 91 -8.45 10.20 -11.19
N TYR A 92 -7.97 10.28 -12.42
CA TYR A 92 -8.75 9.97 -13.62
C TYR A 92 -9.26 8.51 -13.62
N ALA A 93 -8.36 7.54 -13.44
CA ALA A 93 -8.70 6.12 -13.45
C ALA A 93 -9.70 5.75 -12.35
N THR A 94 -9.72 6.49 -11.24
CA THR A 94 -10.71 6.32 -10.17
C THR A 94 -12.13 6.68 -10.60
N SER A 95 -12.28 7.53 -11.61
CA SER A 95 -13.58 7.93 -12.19
C SER A 95 -13.96 7.22 -13.48
N ASP A 96 -13.01 6.50 -14.11
CA ASP A 96 -13.22 5.79 -15.37
C ASP A 96 -13.69 4.34 -15.12
N GLU A 97 -14.97 4.08 -15.36
CA GLU A 97 -15.58 2.76 -15.14
C GLU A 97 -14.95 1.64 -16.00
N THR A 98 -14.43 1.97 -17.18
CA THR A 98 -13.79 1.00 -18.07
C THR A 98 -12.46 0.54 -17.50
N ILE A 99 -11.63 1.49 -17.03
CA ILE A 99 -10.35 1.19 -16.37
C ILE A 99 -10.61 0.41 -15.07
N ARG A 100 -11.55 0.86 -14.25
CA ARG A 100 -11.92 0.18 -13.00
C ARG A 100 -12.39 -1.25 -13.24
N SER A 101 -13.27 -1.46 -14.21
CA SER A 101 -13.76 -2.81 -14.55
C SER A 101 -12.62 -3.74 -14.97
N ARG A 102 -11.62 -3.23 -15.71
CA ARG A 102 -10.44 -4.01 -16.12
C ARG A 102 -9.53 -4.36 -14.95
N LEU A 103 -9.40 -3.48 -13.96
CA LEU A 103 -8.51 -3.66 -12.82
C LEU A 103 -9.14 -4.35 -11.61
N ALA A 104 -10.48 -4.38 -11.52
CA ALA A 104 -11.20 -5.02 -10.42
C ALA A 104 -10.79 -6.49 -10.13
N PRO A 105 -10.47 -7.34 -11.13
CA PRO A 105 -9.99 -8.69 -10.86
C PRO A 105 -8.60 -8.78 -10.21
N LYS A 106 -7.79 -7.71 -10.26
CA LYS A 106 -6.41 -7.71 -9.73
C LYS A 106 -6.34 -7.46 -8.23
N GLY A 107 -7.32 -6.79 -7.64
CA GLY A 107 -7.33 -6.47 -6.22
C GLY A 107 -8.27 -5.32 -5.87
N GLU A 108 -8.18 -4.86 -4.63
CA GLU A 108 -8.92 -3.67 -4.17
C GLU A 108 -8.40 -2.42 -4.88
N LEU A 109 -9.30 -1.64 -5.46
CA LEU A 109 -8.96 -0.39 -6.14
C LEU A 109 -8.96 0.78 -5.16
N VAL A 110 -7.87 1.54 -5.12
CA VAL A 110 -7.67 2.68 -4.22
C VAL A 110 -7.16 3.86 -5.02
N GLU A 111 -7.69 5.07 -4.80
CA GLU A 111 -7.14 6.27 -5.43
C GLU A 111 -5.77 6.60 -4.80
N ALA A 112 -4.75 6.83 -5.63
CA ALA A 112 -3.44 7.25 -5.17
C ALA A 112 -3.46 8.73 -4.75
N ARG A 113 -3.40 8.99 -3.45
CA ARG A 113 -3.36 10.33 -2.88
C ARG A 113 -2.14 10.53 -2.02
N GLU A 114 -1.42 11.62 -2.27
CA GLU A 114 -0.28 12.01 -1.46
C GLU A 114 -0.69 12.21 0.01
N GLY A 115 0.12 11.69 0.92
CA GLY A 115 -0.12 11.72 2.36
C GLY A 115 -1.04 10.60 2.88
N GLU A 116 -1.70 9.84 2.02
CA GLU A 116 -2.52 8.70 2.45
C GLU A 116 -1.67 7.47 2.76
N THR A 117 -2.26 6.58 3.56
CA THR A 117 -1.67 5.29 3.92
C THR A 117 -2.61 4.19 3.48
N VAL A 118 -2.08 3.27 2.66
CA VAL A 118 -2.80 2.09 2.21
C VAL A 118 -2.25 0.88 2.96
N GLU A 119 -3.13 0.10 3.59
CA GLU A 119 -2.72 -1.10 4.31
C GLU A 119 -3.01 -2.37 3.49
N LEU A 120 -2.03 -3.26 3.40
CA LEU A 120 -2.19 -4.64 2.97
C LEU A 120 -2.01 -5.55 4.17
N GLU A 121 -2.86 -6.56 4.32
CA GLU A 121 -2.84 -7.45 5.47
C GLU A 121 -3.08 -8.90 5.06
N THR A 122 -2.19 -9.78 5.52
CA THR A 122 -2.31 -11.24 5.44
C THR A 122 -2.57 -11.80 6.85
N VAL A 123 -2.44 -13.12 7.02
CA VAL A 123 -2.56 -13.74 8.34
C VAL A 123 -1.43 -13.26 9.28
N SER A 124 -0.17 -13.34 8.85
CA SER A 124 0.99 -13.09 9.71
C SER A 124 1.65 -11.73 9.49
N LEU A 125 1.42 -11.09 8.35
CA LEU A 125 2.05 -9.82 7.98
C LEU A 125 1.03 -8.72 7.72
N ARG A 126 1.50 -7.48 7.90
CA ARG A 126 0.84 -6.27 7.42
C ARG A 126 1.89 -5.35 6.83
N VAL A 127 1.59 -4.70 5.72
CA VAL A 127 2.38 -3.60 5.17
C VAL A 127 1.57 -2.32 5.23
N GLN A 128 2.15 -1.28 5.82
CA GLN A 128 1.66 0.09 5.68
C GLN A 128 2.40 0.74 4.51
N ALA A 129 1.68 1.09 3.45
CA ALA A 129 2.20 1.79 2.29
C ALA A 129 1.86 3.29 2.40
N HIS A 130 2.83 4.12 2.74
CA HIS A 130 2.67 5.57 2.82
C HIS A 130 2.99 6.19 1.46
N LEU A 131 2.00 6.82 0.83
CA LEU A 131 2.17 7.54 -0.42
C LEU A 131 2.80 8.89 -0.10
N ARG A 132 4.13 8.97 -0.16
CA ARG A 132 4.90 10.16 0.25
C ARG A 132 4.82 11.26 -0.78
N GLU A 133 4.82 10.90 -2.06
CA GLU A 133 4.73 11.84 -3.18
C GLU A 133 3.85 11.22 -4.27
N VAL A 134 2.92 11.99 -4.82
CA VAL A 134 2.11 11.59 -5.98
C VAL A 134 2.00 12.77 -6.93
N ALA A 135 2.82 12.75 -7.99
CA ALA A 135 2.80 13.75 -9.05
C ALA A 135 2.18 13.17 -10.32
N TYR A 136 1.43 14.02 -11.02
CA TYR A 136 0.78 13.68 -12.27
C TYR A 136 1.46 14.40 -13.43
N GLY A 137 1.66 13.70 -14.53
CA GLY A 137 2.08 14.35 -15.77
C GLY A 137 0.92 15.12 -16.41
N TRP A 138 1.26 15.96 -17.38
CA TRP A 138 0.30 16.80 -18.08
C TRP A 138 0.65 16.96 -19.55
N GLU A 139 -0.32 16.66 -20.40
CA GLU A 139 -0.28 16.83 -21.85
C GLU A 139 -1.69 17.21 -22.33
N PRO A 140 -1.85 18.15 -23.28
CA PRO A 140 -3.17 18.62 -23.75
C PRO A 140 -4.11 17.51 -24.27
N GLU A 141 -3.54 16.42 -24.79
CA GLU A 141 -4.25 15.29 -25.37
C GLU A 141 -4.85 14.34 -24.33
N TYR A 142 -4.41 14.45 -23.07
CA TYR A 142 -4.82 13.56 -21.99
C TYR A 142 -5.63 14.29 -20.93
N PRO A 143 -6.59 13.61 -20.26
CA PRO A 143 -7.32 14.19 -19.14
C PRO A 143 -6.37 14.60 -18.00
N GLU A 144 -6.77 15.59 -17.20
CA GLU A 144 -5.99 15.99 -16.03
C GLU A 144 -5.84 14.83 -15.05
N LYS A 145 -4.66 14.73 -14.42
CA LYS A 145 -4.34 13.70 -13.43
C LYS A 145 -4.60 12.28 -13.92
N SER A 146 -4.30 12.03 -15.20
CA SER A 146 -4.57 10.76 -15.87
C SER A 146 -3.45 9.74 -15.75
N TYR A 147 -2.21 10.19 -15.54
CA TYR A 147 -1.06 9.30 -15.39
C TYR A 147 -0.03 9.88 -14.42
N PHE A 148 0.75 8.99 -13.83
CA PHE A 148 1.78 9.36 -12.87
C PHE A 148 3.03 9.86 -13.58
N GLU A 149 3.57 10.99 -13.12
CA GLU A 149 4.92 11.43 -13.46
C GLU A 149 5.94 10.86 -12.47
N HIS A 150 5.59 10.88 -11.19
CA HIS A 150 6.44 10.44 -10.09
C HIS A 150 5.57 9.93 -8.93
N VAL A 151 5.93 8.77 -8.37
CA VAL A 151 5.29 8.24 -7.15
C VAL A 151 6.36 7.71 -6.21
N VAL A 152 6.32 8.16 -4.96
CA VAL A 152 7.17 7.62 -3.87
C VAL A 152 6.30 6.96 -2.84
N ILE A 153 6.55 5.66 -2.63
CA ILE A 153 5.83 4.84 -1.66
C ILE A 153 6.83 4.32 -0.65
N GLU A 154 6.57 4.60 0.62
CA GLU A 154 7.29 3.97 1.71
C GLU A 154 6.52 2.76 2.22
N LEU A 155 7.15 1.59 2.23
CA LEU A 155 6.56 0.33 2.66
C LEU A 155 7.11 -0.04 4.03
N ILE A 156 6.23 -0.19 5.01
CA ILE A 156 6.56 -0.54 6.39
C ILE A 156 5.93 -1.91 6.73
N PRO A 157 6.66 -3.02 6.51
CA PRO A 157 6.21 -4.34 6.94
C PRO A 157 6.25 -4.49 8.45
N ILE A 158 5.22 -5.13 8.99
CA ILE A 158 5.01 -5.39 10.41
C ILE A 158 4.57 -6.85 10.55
N GLN A 159 5.27 -7.62 11.40
CA GLN A 159 4.78 -8.94 11.79
C GLN A 159 3.64 -8.78 12.79
N LYS A 160 2.49 -9.37 12.49
CA LYS A 160 1.34 -9.39 13.39
C LYS A 160 1.66 -10.34 14.55
N SER A 161 1.44 -9.91 15.78
CA SER A 161 1.44 -10.84 16.90
C SER A 161 0.39 -11.91 16.63
N ALA A 162 0.75 -13.19 16.75
CA ALA A 162 -0.23 -14.26 16.78
C ALA A 162 -1.26 -13.89 17.85
N GLY A 163 -2.50 -13.61 17.44
CA GLY A 163 -3.56 -13.23 18.37
C GLY A 163 -3.55 -14.23 19.51
N GLY A 164 -3.28 -13.75 20.73
CA GLY A 164 -2.86 -14.60 21.84
C GLY A 164 -3.74 -15.85 21.92
N ARG A 165 -3.13 -17.03 21.73
CA ARG A 165 -3.76 -18.27 22.15
C ARG A 165 -4.07 -18.05 23.63
N ARG A 166 -5.34 -17.83 23.95
CA ARG A 166 -5.81 -17.94 25.32
C ARG A 166 -5.57 -19.40 25.68
N THR A 167 -4.48 -19.65 26.41
CA THR A 167 -4.36 -20.87 27.18
C THR A 167 -5.53 -20.87 28.15
N ILE A 168 -6.59 -21.60 27.80
CA ILE A 168 -7.57 -22.02 28.80
C ILE A 168 -6.91 -23.21 29.48
N GLU A 169 -6.28 -22.94 30.63
CA GLU A 169 -5.93 -24.01 31.56
C GLU A 169 -7.24 -24.53 32.17
N PHE A 170 -7.39 -25.85 32.16
CA PHE A 170 -8.47 -26.59 32.83
C PHE A 170 -8.06 -26.93 34.26
#